data_AF-I4D5R4-F1
#
_entry.id   AF-I4D5R4-F1
#
_cell.length_a   1.000
_cell.length_b   1.000
_cell.length_c   1.000
_cell.angle_alpha   90.00
_cell.angle_beta   90.00
_cell.angle_gamma   90.00
#
_symmetry.space_group_name_H-M   'P 1'
#
loop_
_entity.id
_entity.type
_entity.pdbx_description
1 polymer ?
#
loop_
_entity_poly.entity_id
_entity_poly.type
_entity_poly.pdbx_seq_one_letter_code
_entity_poly.pdbx_strand_id
1 'polypeptide(L)'
;MWKKILLGSGITVVGLYVLFQVGYYATSGPNFCGSCHEVNKYVTSWQTAAHKNVNCLDCHRDTGHAVDIYLRPDLKGYKQL
;
A
#
# COMPACT_ATOMS: atom_id res chain seq x y z
N MET A 1 -0.70 -39.85 -8.72
CA MET A 1 -1.60 -38.99 -7.90
C MET A 1 -0.88 -37.72 -7.41
N TRP A 2 0.30 -37.84 -6.81
CA TRP A 2 1.15 -36.71 -6.36
C TRP A 2 1.30 -35.55 -7.37
N LYS A 3 1.59 -35.84 -8.65
CA LYS A 3 1.77 -34.79 -9.68
C LYS A 3 0.55 -33.87 -9.85
N LYS A 4 -0.67 -34.42 -9.70
CA LYS A 4 -1.93 -33.65 -9.77
C LYS A 4 -2.14 -32.81 -8.51
N ILE A 5 -1.72 -33.31 -7.35
CA ILE A 5 -1.75 -32.58 -6.08
C ILE A 5 -0.78 -31.40 -6.12
N LEU A 6 0.45 -31.60 -6.61
CA LEU A 6 1.41 -30.51 -6.81
C LEU A 6 0.89 -29.46 -7.80
N LEU A 7 0.31 -29.89 -8.92
CA LEU A 7 -0.27 -28.96 -9.90
C LEU A 7 -1.42 -28.14 -9.28
N GLY A 8 -2.34 -28.81 -8.57
CA GLY A 8 -3.47 -28.15 -7.91
C GLY A 8 -3.02 -27.16 -6.84
N SER A 9 -2.05 -27.55 -6.01
CA SER A 9 -1.43 -26.68 -5.01
C SER A 9 -0.81 -25.44 -5.65
N GLY A 10 -0.05 -25.60 -6.73
CA GLY A 10 0.57 -24.48 -7.44
C GLY A 10 -0.46 -23.50 -8.00
N ILE A 11 -1.52 -24.00 -8.64
CA ILE A 11 -2.60 -23.17 -9.18
C ILE A 11 -3.29 -22.38 -8.06
N THR A 12 -3.59 -23.03 -6.94
CA THR A 12 -4.22 -22.38 -5.79
C THR A 12 -3.34 -21.26 -5.22
N VAL A 13 -2.04 -21.50 -5.04
CA VAL A 13 -1.11 -20.49 -4.52
C VAL A 13 -1.02 -19.30 -5.48
N VAL A 14 -0.90 -19.55 -6.78
CA VAL A 14 -0.87 -18.48 -7.79
C VAL A 14 -2.20 -17.70 -7.78
N GLY A 15 -3.33 -18.39 -7.71
CA GLY A 15 -4.65 -17.74 -7.62
C GLY A 15 -4.77 -16.83 -6.39
N LEU A 16 -4.36 -17.32 -5.22
CA LEU A 16 -4.35 -16.52 -3.99
C LEU A 16 -3.42 -15.32 -4.08
N TYR A 17 -2.23 -15.50 -4.67
CA TYR A 17 -1.28 -14.40 -4.87
C TYR A 17 -1.85 -13.32 -5.81
N VAL A 18 -2.49 -13.70 -6.91
CA VAL A 18 -3.14 -12.75 -7.83
C VAL A 18 -4.25 -11.98 -7.11
N LEU A 19 -5.11 -12.66 -6.34
CA LEU A 19 -6.16 -12.01 -5.55
C LEU A 19 -5.59 -11.00 -4.55
N PHE A 20 -4.50 -11.38 -3.88
CA PHE A 20 -3.78 -10.47 -2.98
C PHE A 20 -3.25 -9.24 -3.73
N GLN A 21 -2.63 -9.41 -4.90
CA GLN A 21 -2.10 -8.29 -5.70
C GLN A 21 -3.19 -7.32 -6.15
N VAL A 22 -4.37 -7.83 -6.53
CA VAL A 22 -5.53 -7.00 -6.89
C VAL A 22 -5.98 -6.16 -5.69
N GLY A 23 -6.11 -6.78 -4.52
CA GLY A 23 -6.47 -6.08 -3.29
C GLY A 23 -5.43 -5.03 -2.91
N TYR A 24 -4.15 -5.37 -2.99
CA TYR A 24 -3.04 -4.45 -2.73
C TYR A 24 -3.05 -3.24 -3.66
N TYR A 25 -3.23 -3.45 -4.96
CA TYR A 25 -3.29 -2.35 -5.93
C TYR A 25 -4.51 -1.46 -5.69
N ALA A 26 -5.68 -2.06 -5.41
CA ALA A 26 -6.91 -1.32 -5.12
C ALA A 26 -6.78 -0.40 -3.90
N THR A 27 -5.99 -0.78 -2.89
CA THR A 27 -5.77 -0.01 -1.66
C THR A 27 -4.52 0.86 -1.67
N SER A 28 -3.76 0.87 -2.77
CA SER A 28 -2.53 1.65 -2.87
C SER A 28 -2.72 3.08 -3.38
N GLY A 29 -3.82 3.35 -4.08
CA GLY A 29 -4.04 4.60 -4.82
C GLY A 29 -4.84 5.68 -4.09
N PRO A 30 -4.96 6.87 -4.70
CA PRO A 30 -5.56 8.07 -4.09
C PRO A 30 -7.04 7.91 -3.74
N ASN A 31 -7.77 7.04 -4.46
CA ASN A 31 -9.19 6.78 -4.19
C ASN A 31 -9.40 6.11 -2.83
N PHE A 32 -8.53 5.17 -2.46
CA PHE A 32 -8.58 4.52 -1.15
C PHE A 32 -8.00 5.46 -0.09
N CYS A 33 -6.82 6.04 -0.31
CA CYS A 33 -6.19 6.92 0.67
C CYS A 33 -7.07 8.14 1.00
N GLY A 34 -7.73 8.72 0.01
CA GLY A 34 -8.61 9.88 0.15
C GLY A 34 -9.95 9.59 0.85
N SER A 35 -10.27 8.32 1.13
CA SER A 35 -11.44 7.97 1.97
C SER A 35 -11.24 8.36 3.43
N CYS A 36 -9.99 8.58 3.86
CA CYS A 36 -9.66 9.13 5.16
C CYS A 36 -9.69 10.66 5.10
N HIS A 37 -10.42 11.30 6.02
CA HIS A 37 -10.56 12.76 6.05
C HIS A 37 -9.22 13.48 6.22
N GLU A 38 -8.29 12.92 7.01
CA GLU A 38 -6.96 13.49 7.23
C GLU A 38 -6.12 13.50 5.95
N VAL A 39 -6.30 12.48 5.09
CA VAL A 39 -5.48 12.30 3.89
C VAL A 39 -6.04 13.07 2.69
N ASN A 40 -7.33 13.45 2.72
CA ASN A 40 -8.04 14.07 1.61
C ASN A 40 -7.36 15.34 1.07
N LYS A 41 -6.82 16.19 1.95
CA LYS A 41 -6.07 17.40 1.58
C LYS A 41 -4.84 17.10 0.73
N TYR A 42 -4.14 16.01 1.01
CA TYR A 42 -2.97 15.57 0.24
C TYR A 42 -3.38 14.99 -1.12
N VAL A 43 -4.51 14.28 -1.21
CA VAL A 43 -5.05 13.81 -2.50
C VAL A 43 -5.41 14.98 -3.41
N THR A 44 -6.01 16.04 -2.86
CA THR A 44 -6.33 17.27 -3.64
C THR A 44 -5.06 17.92 -4.17
N SER A 45 -4.00 17.99 -3.38
CA SER A 45 -2.69 18.48 -3.83
C SER A 45 -2.07 17.58 -4.90
N TRP A 46 -2.13 16.26 -4.73
CA TRP A 46 -1.63 15.29 -5.70
C TRP A 46 -2.30 15.43 -7.07
N GLN A 47 -3.61 15.70 -7.13
CA GLN A 47 -4.36 15.85 -8.38
C GLN A 47 -3.87 17.01 -9.27
N THR A 48 -3.33 18.07 -8.65
CA THR A 48 -2.81 19.25 -9.37
C THR A 48 -1.29 19.23 -9.53
N ALA A 49 -0.60 18.31 -8.85
CA ALA A 49 0.84 18.16 -8.92
C ALA A 49 1.30 17.44 -10.20
N ALA A 50 2.61 17.55 -10.50
CA ALA A 50 3.25 16.81 -11.58
C ALA A 50 3.14 15.28 -11.41
N HIS A 51 2.94 14.80 -10.18
CA HIS A 51 2.87 13.38 -9.83
C HIS A 51 1.46 12.78 -9.85
N LYS A 52 0.46 13.48 -10.38
CA LYS A 52 -0.94 13.01 -10.45
C LYS A 52 -1.19 11.69 -11.21
N ASN A 53 -0.16 11.12 -11.82
CA ASN A 53 -0.21 9.83 -12.51
C ASN A 53 0.63 8.75 -11.83
N VAL A 54 1.18 9.05 -10.64
CA VAL A 54 2.01 8.14 -9.83
C VAL A 54 1.17 7.62 -8.66
N ASN A 55 1.30 6.34 -8.33
CA ASN A 55 0.56 5.73 -7.24
C ASN A 55 1.10 6.23 -5.88
N CYS A 56 0.23 6.35 -4.87
CA CYS A 56 0.63 6.88 -3.56
C CYS A 56 1.73 6.02 -2.93
N LEU A 57 1.61 4.69 -3.00
CA LEU A 57 2.58 3.77 -2.40
C LEU A 57 3.89 3.68 -3.18
N ASP A 58 3.97 4.15 -4.43
CA ASP A 58 5.25 4.19 -5.16
C ASP A 58 6.30 5.04 -4.42
N CYS A 59 5.84 6.06 -3.68
CA CYS A 59 6.68 6.88 -2.80
C CYS A 59 6.42 6.61 -1.29
N HIS A 60 5.18 6.38 -0.87
CA HIS A 60 4.83 6.28 0.55
C HIS A 60 5.01 4.90 1.18
N ARG A 61 5.20 3.82 0.40
CA ARG A 61 5.35 2.45 0.93
C ARG A 61 6.42 2.35 2.01
N ASP A 62 7.53 3.05 1.82
CA ASP A 62 8.69 2.93 2.70
C ASP A 62 8.57 3.84 3.93
N THR A 63 7.66 4.83 3.92
CA THR A 63 7.48 5.76 5.06
C THR A 63 6.88 5.10 6.31
N GLY A 64 6.22 3.94 6.17
CA GLY A 64 5.70 3.16 7.30
C GLY A 64 6.58 1.98 7.73
N HIS A 65 7.44 1.48 6.86
CA HIS A 65 8.28 0.30 7.11
C HIS A 65 9.76 0.62 7.35
N ALA A 66 10.22 1.81 6.95
CA ALA A 66 11.56 2.30 7.25
C ALA A 66 11.60 2.79 8.70
N VAL A 67 11.68 1.82 9.60
CA VAL A 67 11.97 1.97 11.02
C VAL A 67 10.77 2.43 11.82
N ASP A 68 10.28 1.48 12.59
CA ASP A 68 9.45 1.64 13.76
C ASP A 68 9.50 3.07 14.33
N ILE A 69 8.45 3.83 14.05
CA ILE A 69 8.25 5.17 14.60
C ILE A 69 8.23 5.16 16.13
N TYR A 70 8.03 3.99 16.76
CA TYR A 70 8.18 3.80 18.20
C TYR A 70 9.63 3.56 18.66
N LEU A 71 10.54 3.11 17.80
CA LEU A 71 11.95 2.86 18.15
C LEU A 71 12.89 4.03 17.84
N ARG A 72 12.42 5.06 17.13
CA ARG A 72 13.19 6.28 16.84
C ARG A 72 12.83 7.40 17.82
N PRO A 73 13.72 7.77 18.76
CA PRO A 73 13.45 8.83 19.74
C PRO A 73 13.18 10.21 19.11
N ASP A 74 13.74 10.47 17.93
CA ASP A 74 13.56 11.67 17.12
C ASP A 74 12.17 11.81 16.49
N LEU A 75 11.41 10.70 16.38
CA LEU A 75 10.06 10.69 15.80
C LEU A 75 8.94 10.72 16.85
N LYS A 76 9.25 10.72 18.15
CA LYS A 76 8.27 10.87 19.25
C LYS A 76 7.45 12.18 19.18
N GLY A 77 7.88 13.16 18.39
CA GLY A 77 7.22 14.45 18.18
C GLY A 77 6.25 14.52 17.00
N TYR A 78 6.17 13.50 16.13
CA TYR A 78 5.26 13.52 14.97
C TYR A 78 3.77 13.34 15.33
N LYS A 79 3.46 13.16 16.62
CA LYS A 79 2.08 13.00 17.12
C LYS A 79 1.20 14.26 16.98
N GLN A 80 1.73 15.36 16.43
CA GLN A 80 1.04 16.64 16.30
C GLN A 80 1.15 17.24 14.88
N LEU A 81 0.75 16.46 13.87
CA LEU A 81 0.24 17.01 12.61
C LEU A 81 -1.14 16.42 12.33
#